data_AF-A0A2S7VKQ6-F1
#
_entry.id   AF-A0A2S7VKQ6-F1
#
_cell.length_a   1.000
_cell.length_b   1.000
_cell.length_c   1.000
_cell.angle_alpha   90.00
_cell.angle_beta   90.00
_cell.angle_gamma   90.00
#
_symmetry.space_group_name_H-M   'P 1'
#
loop_
_entity.id
_entity.type
_entity.pdbx_description
1 polymer ?
#
loop_
_entity_poly.entity_id
_entity_poly.type
_entity_poly.pdbx_seq_one_letter_code
_entity_poly.pdbx_strand_id
1 'polypeptide(L)'
;MKWRYLGSIEKAKQSGCSGVYLIVHNGKFNRVVYVGVSINVGRRIREHYDGYLRGNRTICNIQENQDIYSLLSAHKIRNHIKEYQALAKNMKIWGSTTLYKESVINLLAENQVFDSQWEDFVRNKYIPNLSVLALPMSNYSYEDATRIESVIQNRLIKAFDLRGFFNVKNISLLGKIEHPKLTKLDFDIEAPPRLDAASQLLLSNLNTAPFDQVAQEIIFSQLENEIKERELTRKLAQDKRKNRSSKYKKYRTPWTIEDLEKLRVMVVDFELSPLEMSQYLDRPAGTISKRIDINDRLSNKMWRKSLNLL
;
A
#
# COMPACT_ATOMS: atom_id res chain seq x y z
N MET A 1 -20.58 -21.24 12.64
CA MET A 1 -20.45 -21.53 11.18
C MET A 1 -19.04 -22.07 10.89
N LYS A 2 -18.86 -22.93 9.88
CA LYS A 2 -17.56 -23.58 9.59
C LYS A 2 -17.00 -23.22 8.22
N TRP A 3 -15.70 -23.00 8.16
CA TRP A 3 -15.00 -22.75 6.91
C TRP A 3 -14.78 -24.03 6.12
N ARG A 4 -14.86 -23.91 4.80
CA ARG A 4 -14.57 -24.97 3.83
C ARG A 4 -13.41 -24.53 2.95
N TYR A 5 -12.38 -25.37 2.86
CA TYR A 5 -11.31 -25.20 1.89
C TYR A 5 -11.76 -25.66 0.51
N LEU A 6 -11.69 -24.75 -0.47
CA LEU A 6 -12.13 -24.99 -1.86
C LEU A 6 -10.96 -25.33 -2.81
N GLY A 7 -9.73 -25.40 -2.31
CA GLY A 7 -8.55 -25.67 -3.12
C GLY A 7 -7.87 -24.40 -3.64
N SER A 8 -7.02 -24.57 -4.66
CA SER A 8 -6.49 -23.48 -5.48
C SER A 8 -7.63 -22.64 -6.07
N ILE A 9 -7.34 -21.38 -6.40
CA ILE A 9 -8.30 -20.48 -7.06
C ILE A 9 -8.90 -21.10 -8.33
N GLU A 10 -8.12 -21.90 -9.07
CA GLU A 10 -8.58 -22.58 -10.28
C GLU A 10 -9.68 -23.61 -10.02
N LYS A 11 -9.46 -24.51 -9.05
CA LYS A 11 -10.45 -25.50 -8.59
C LYS A 11 -11.70 -24.83 -7.99
N ALA A 12 -11.51 -23.77 -7.21
CA ALA A 12 -12.59 -23.09 -6.49
C ALA A 12 -13.65 -22.45 -7.42
N LYS A 13 -13.32 -22.21 -8.71
CA LYS A 13 -14.28 -21.75 -9.75
C LYS A 13 -15.49 -22.67 -9.93
N GLN A 14 -15.40 -23.92 -9.49
CA GLN A 14 -16.45 -24.94 -9.63
C GLN A 14 -17.38 -25.00 -8.40
N SER A 15 -17.11 -24.21 -7.35
CA SER A 15 -17.93 -24.24 -6.13
C SER A 15 -19.33 -23.65 -6.35
N GLY A 16 -20.35 -24.35 -5.89
CA GLY A 16 -21.75 -23.89 -5.93
C GLY A 16 -22.27 -23.24 -4.65
N CYS A 17 -21.43 -23.01 -3.64
CA CYS A 17 -21.91 -22.47 -2.36
C CYS A 17 -22.18 -20.97 -2.39
N SER A 18 -23.08 -20.52 -1.51
CA SER A 18 -23.34 -19.13 -1.15
C SER A 18 -22.64 -18.78 0.18
N GLY A 19 -22.25 -17.51 0.36
CA GLY A 19 -21.69 -17.01 1.62
C GLY A 19 -20.50 -16.08 1.46
N VAL A 20 -19.65 -16.05 2.47
CA VAL A 20 -18.40 -15.27 2.51
C VAL A 20 -17.26 -16.12 1.96
N TYR A 21 -16.31 -15.52 1.23
CA TYR A 21 -15.11 -16.20 0.78
C TYR A 21 -13.85 -15.36 1.03
N LEU A 22 -12.74 -16.06 1.22
CA LEU A 22 -11.40 -15.50 1.33
C LEU A 22 -10.58 -15.99 0.15
N ILE A 23 -9.85 -15.10 -0.50
CA ILE A 23 -8.73 -15.46 -1.35
C ILE A 23 -7.47 -15.31 -0.49
N VAL A 24 -6.68 -16.38 -0.43
CA VAL A 24 -5.50 -16.49 0.41
C VAL A 24 -4.29 -16.67 -0.51
N HIS A 25 -3.26 -15.86 -0.33
CA HIS A 25 -1.96 -16.08 -0.94
C HIS A 25 -1.14 -17.00 -0.04
N ASN A 26 -0.72 -18.14 -0.59
CA ASN A 26 0.14 -19.10 0.08
C ASN A 26 1.60 -18.69 -0.12
N GLY A 27 2.36 -18.55 0.96
CA GLY A 27 3.77 -18.14 0.91
C GLY A 27 4.43 -18.40 2.26
N LYS A 28 5.39 -17.55 2.68
CA LYS A 28 5.98 -17.63 4.02
C LYS A 28 4.92 -17.68 5.13
N PHE A 29 3.91 -16.83 4.98
CA PHE A 29 2.70 -16.81 5.79
C PHE A 29 1.50 -16.80 4.86
N ASN A 30 0.50 -17.63 5.14
CA ASN A 30 -0.72 -17.67 4.34
C ASN A 30 -1.60 -16.46 4.70
N ARG A 31 -1.61 -15.46 3.82
CA ARG A 31 -2.29 -14.17 4.06
C ARG A 31 -3.58 -14.07 3.27
N VAL A 32 -4.61 -13.52 3.89
CA VAL A 32 -5.84 -13.12 3.19
C VAL A 32 -5.54 -11.92 2.30
N VAL A 33 -5.72 -12.06 1.00
CA VAL A 33 -5.52 -10.97 0.03
C VAL A 33 -6.83 -10.38 -0.47
N TYR A 34 -7.96 -11.09 -0.26
CA TYR A 34 -9.28 -10.59 -0.61
C TYR A 34 -10.34 -11.24 0.28
N VAL A 35 -11.36 -10.46 0.64
CA VAL A 35 -12.58 -10.93 1.34
C VAL A 35 -13.76 -10.49 0.50
N GLY A 36 -14.72 -11.36 0.25
CA GLY A 36 -15.94 -10.99 -0.45
C GLY A 36 -17.12 -11.89 -0.12
N VAL A 37 -18.27 -11.52 -0.66
CA VAL A 37 -19.53 -12.25 -0.50
C VAL A 37 -20.14 -12.61 -1.84
N SER A 38 -20.89 -13.71 -1.91
CA SER A 38 -21.67 -14.05 -3.09
C SER A 38 -22.73 -15.10 -2.81
N ILE A 39 -23.85 -15.04 -3.54
CA ILE A 39 -24.80 -16.15 -3.65
C ILE A 39 -24.22 -17.32 -4.45
N ASN A 40 -23.19 -17.08 -5.27
CA ASN A 40 -22.46 -18.12 -6.01
C ASN A 40 -20.96 -17.83 -5.97
N VAL A 41 -20.29 -18.42 -4.98
CA VAL A 41 -18.85 -18.22 -4.75
C VAL A 41 -18.03 -18.67 -5.97
N GLY A 42 -18.32 -19.80 -6.59
CA GLY A 42 -17.53 -20.28 -7.75
C GLY A 42 -17.59 -19.33 -8.95
N ARG A 43 -18.77 -18.78 -9.25
CA ARG A 43 -18.91 -17.72 -10.27
C ARG A 43 -18.04 -16.51 -9.91
N ARG A 44 -18.09 -16.05 -8.66
CA ARG A 44 -17.31 -14.89 -8.25
C ARG A 44 -15.81 -15.16 -8.28
N ILE A 45 -15.37 -16.35 -7.87
CA ILE A 45 -13.96 -16.78 -7.98
C ILE A 45 -13.49 -16.82 -9.43
N ARG A 46 -14.34 -17.22 -10.39
CA ARG A 46 -14.02 -17.14 -11.83
C ARG A 46 -13.76 -15.70 -12.26
N GLU A 47 -14.62 -14.76 -11.86
CA GLU A 47 -14.43 -13.34 -12.14
C GLU A 47 -13.11 -12.80 -11.53
N HIS A 48 -12.73 -13.26 -10.34
CA HIS A 48 -11.43 -12.94 -9.75
C HIS A 48 -10.26 -13.52 -10.55
N TYR A 49 -10.32 -14.81 -10.91
CA TYR A 49 -9.32 -15.49 -11.72
C TYR A 49 -9.07 -14.76 -13.05
N ASP A 50 -10.14 -14.49 -13.80
CA ASP A 50 -10.07 -13.75 -15.07
C ASP A 50 -9.63 -12.29 -14.85
N GLY A 51 -9.98 -11.72 -13.69
CA GLY A 51 -9.50 -10.40 -13.27
C GLY A 51 -7.99 -10.34 -13.06
N TYR A 52 -7.39 -11.36 -12.43
CA TYR A 52 -5.94 -11.45 -12.26
C TYR A 52 -5.23 -11.58 -13.62
N LEU A 53 -5.72 -12.46 -14.49
CA LEU A 53 -5.15 -12.68 -15.83
C LEU A 53 -5.21 -11.43 -16.73
N ARG A 54 -6.22 -10.58 -16.54
CA ARG A 54 -6.35 -9.30 -17.24
C ARG A 54 -5.65 -8.13 -16.54
N GLY A 55 -5.02 -8.34 -15.39
CA GLY A 55 -4.38 -7.27 -14.63
C GLY A 55 -5.37 -6.26 -14.02
N ASN A 56 -6.63 -6.66 -13.80
CA ASN A 56 -7.70 -5.88 -13.14
C ASN A 56 -7.84 -6.25 -11.65
N ARG A 57 -6.74 -6.72 -11.06
CA ARG A 57 -6.62 -7.07 -9.64
C ARG A 57 -5.23 -6.70 -9.16
N THR A 58 -5.14 -6.36 -7.89
CA THR A 58 -3.86 -6.08 -7.25
C THR A 58 -3.01 -7.35 -7.20
N ILE A 59 -1.78 -7.28 -7.71
CA ILE A 59 -0.83 -8.39 -7.73
C ILE A 59 0.45 -7.93 -7.04
N CYS A 60 1.03 -8.79 -6.21
CA CYS A 60 2.31 -8.53 -5.57
C CYS A 60 3.37 -9.45 -6.16
N ASN A 61 4.47 -8.86 -6.63
CA ASN A 61 5.63 -9.58 -7.11
C ASN A 61 6.50 -10.03 -5.94
N ILE A 62 6.08 -11.12 -5.31
CA ILE A 62 6.81 -11.76 -4.21
C ILE A 62 7.25 -13.16 -4.61
N GLN A 63 8.36 -13.60 -4.02
CA GLN A 63 8.82 -14.98 -4.10
C GLN A 63 8.01 -15.87 -3.15
N GLU A 64 8.04 -17.19 -3.36
CA GLU A 64 7.28 -18.17 -2.57
C GLU A 64 7.60 -18.11 -1.06
N ASN A 65 8.86 -17.82 -0.71
CA ASN A 65 9.33 -17.69 0.67
C ASN A 65 9.17 -16.28 1.26
N GLN A 66 8.47 -15.37 0.58
CA GLN A 66 8.20 -14.02 1.05
C GLN A 66 6.77 -13.89 1.59
N ASP A 67 6.57 -12.93 2.48
CA ASP A 67 5.25 -12.58 3.00
C ASP A 67 4.67 -11.43 2.17
N ILE A 68 3.46 -11.58 1.64
CA ILE A 68 2.81 -10.51 0.87
C ILE A 68 2.53 -9.28 1.74
N TYR A 69 2.29 -9.45 3.03
CA TYR A 69 2.08 -8.33 3.95
C TYR A 69 3.35 -7.50 4.21
N SER A 70 4.54 -8.01 3.86
CA SER A 70 5.78 -7.20 3.86
C SER A 70 5.67 -5.99 2.93
N LEU A 71 4.99 -6.14 1.80
CA LEU A 71 4.73 -5.09 0.82
C LEU A 71 3.44 -4.31 1.13
N LEU A 72 2.41 -5.00 1.65
CA LEU A 72 1.08 -4.43 1.82
C LEU A 72 0.88 -3.66 3.15
N SER A 73 1.65 -3.97 4.19
CA SER A 73 1.51 -3.32 5.49
C SER A 73 2.05 -1.90 5.45
N ALA A 74 1.23 -0.92 5.84
CA ALA A 74 1.62 0.47 6.02
C ALA A 74 2.24 0.76 7.40
N HIS A 75 2.55 -0.27 8.20
CA HIS A 75 3.10 -0.09 9.54
C HIS A 75 4.36 0.80 9.51
N LYS A 76 4.36 1.89 10.28
CA LYS A 76 5.41 2.93 10.34
C LYS A 76 5.65 3.69 9.02
N ILE A 77 4.80 3.52 8.00
CA ILE A 77 4.87 4.28 6.74
C ILE A 77 3.92 5.47 6.81
N ARG A 78 4.47 6.70 6.77
CA ARG A 78 3.67 7.93 6.84
C ARG A 78 2.90 8.22 5.54
N ASN A 79 3.53 8.00 4.38
CA ASN A 79 2.92 8.23 3.07
C ASN A 79 2.91 6.92 2.28
N HIS A 80 1.94 6.06 2.59
CA HIS A 80 1.80 4.74 1.98
C HIS A 80 1.54 4.84 0.47
N ILE A 81 0.86 5.89 -0.02
CA ILE A 81 0.64 6.09 -1.46
C ILE A 81 1.98 6.23 -2.19
N LYS A 82 2.86 7.10 -1.70
CA LYS A 82 4.19 7.29 -2.30
C LYS A 82 5.03 6.02 -2.22
N GLU A 83 4.92 5.28 -1.12
CA GLU A 83 5.60 3.99 -0.97
C GLU A 83 5.12 2.99 -2.02
N TYR A 84 3.81 2.83 -2.20
CA TYR A 84 3.25 1.89 -3.17
C TYR A 84 3.53 2.31 -4.61
N GLN A 85 3.58 3.61 -4.90
CA GLN A 85 4.07 4.11 -6.18
C GLN A 85 5.55 3.75 -6.40
N ALA A 86 6.39 3.81 -5.36
CA ALA A 86 7.78 3.38 -5.46
C ALA A 86 7.90 1.86 -5.67
N LEU A 87 7.10 1.06 -4.96
CA LEU A 87 7.01 -0.39 -5.17
C LEU A 87 6.54 -0.71 -6.60
N ALA A 88 5.54 0.00 -7.11
CA ALA A 88 5.06 -0.17 -8.49
C ALA A 88 6.13 0.16 -9.53
N LYS A 89 6.85 1.28 -9.36
CA LYS A 89 8.00 1.64 -10.21
C LYS A 89 9.10 0.58 -10.19
N ASN A 90 9.26 -0.12 -9.08
CA ASN A 90 10.23 -1.21 -8.92
C ASN A 90 9.64 -2.59 -9.29
N MET A 91 8.52 -2.64 -9.99
CA MET A 91 7.85 -3.88 -10.41
C MET A 91 7.47 -4.83 -9.25
N LYS A 92 7.30 -4.29 -8.03
CA LYS A 92 6.95 -5.06 -6.82
C LYS A 92 5.46 -5.21 -6.58
N ILE A 93 4.65 -4.23 -7.03
CA ILE A 93 3.19 -4.27 -6.92
C ILE A 93 2.59 -3.76 -8.23
N TRP A 94 1.56 -4.45 -8.71
CA TRP A 94 0.65 -3.95 -9.72
C TRP A 94 -0.65 -3.56 -9.03
N GLY A 95 -0.96 -2.27 -8.98
CA GLY A 95 -2.18 -1.74 -8.39
C GLY A 95 -3.23 -1.49 -9.46
N SER A 96 -4.29 -2.29 -9.51
CA SER A 96 -5.38 -2.09 -10.47
C SER A 96 -6.73 -2.06 -9.77
N THR A 97 -7.69 -1.37 -10.37
CA THR A 97 -9.06 -1.33 -9.84
C THR A 97 -9.81 -2.61 -10.19
N THR A 98 -10.91 -2.83 -9.48
CA THR A 98 -11.86 -3.87 -9.84
C THR A 98 -12.75 -3.53 -11.04
N LEU A 99 -12.63 -2.31 -11.61
CA LEU A 99 -13.42 -1.86 -12.73
C LEU A 99 -12.89 -2.47 -14.03
N TYR A 100 -13.81 -2.86 -14.90
CA TYR A 100 -13.46 -3.29 -16.25
C TYR A 100 -12.88 -2.10 -17.03
N LYS A 101 -11.59 -2.18 -17.34
CA LYS A 101 -10.92 -1.30 -18.30
C LYS A 101 -10.63 -2.08 -19.57
N GLU A 102 -10.69 -1.41 -20.71
CA GLU A 102 -10.36 -1.98 -22.02
C GLU A 102 -8.87 -2.32 -22.12
N SER A 103 -8.00 -1.50 -21.52
CA SER A 103 -6.57 -1.72 -21.43
C SER A 103 -6.10 -1.85 -19.98
N VAL A 104 -5.11 -2.71 -19.75
CA VAL A 104 -4.49 -2.90 -18.44
C VAL A 104 -3.68 -1.67 -18.08
N ILE A 105 -3.90 -1.10 -16.89
CA ILE A 105 -3.19 0.08 -16.39
C ILE A 105 -2.87 -0.15 -14.92
N ASN A 106 -1.61 0.10 -14.53
CA ASN A 106 -1.26 0.19 -13.11
C ASN A 106 -1.55 1.61 -12.62
N LEU A 107 -2.53 1.76 -11.74
CA LEU A 107 -2.89 3.06 -11.13
C LEU A 107 -1.77 3.66 -10.29
N LEU A 108 -0.84 2.83 -9.80
CA LEU A 108 0.32 3.28 -9.02
C LEU A 108 1.49 3.72 -9.93
N ALA A 109 1.46 3.35 -11.20
CA ALA A 109 2.49 3.67 -12.20
C ALA A 109 1.90 3.58 -13.61
N GLU A 110 1.23 4.64 -14.08
CA GLU A 110 0.44 4.62 -15.33
C GLU A 110 1.27 4.27 -16.59
N ASN A 111 2.56 4.60 -16.59
CA ASN A 111 3.47 4.33 -17.72
C ASN A 111 4.09 2.92 -17.68
N GLN A 112 3.70 2.07 -16.72
CA GLN A 112 4.24 0.72 -16.62
C GLN A 112 3.63 -0.18 -17.69
N VAL A 113 4.50 -0.85 -18.43
CA VAL A 113 4.10 -1.80 -19.48
C VAL A 113 3.78 -3.16 -18.86
N PHE A 114 2.65 -3.74 -19.26
CA PHE A 114 2.28 -5.12 -18.94
C PHE A 114 2.77 -6.00 -20.09
N ASP A 115 3.95 -6.57 -19.92
CA ASP A 115 4.65 -7.35 -20.93
C ASP A 115 4.50 -8.87 -20.71
N SER A 116 5.16 -9.66 -21.57
CA SER A 116 5.16 -11.12 -21.45
C SER A 116 5.78 -11.63 -20.15
N GLN A 117 6.71 -10.88 -19.53
CA GLN A 117 7.28 -11.26 -18.23
C GLN A 117 6.24 -11.13 -17.11
N TRP A 118 5.44 -10.07 -17.15
CA TRP A 118 4.32 -9.92 -16.23
C TRP A 118 3.30 -11.05 -16.40
N GLU A 119 2.90 -11.35 -17.63
CA GLU A 119 1.93 -12.42 -17.90
C GLU A 119 2.43 -13.77 -17.40
N ASP A 120 3.70 -14.09 -17.68
CA ASP A 120 4.37 -15.31 -17.21
C ASP A 120 4.39 -15.39 -15.68
N PHE A 121 4.77 -14.29 -15.00
CA PHE A 121 4.75 -14.22 -13.54
C PHE A 121 3.34 -14.46 -12.98
N VAL A 122 2.32 -13.81 -13.53
CA VAL A 122 0.94 -13.94 -13.04
C VAL A 122 0.44 -15.38 -13.20
N ARG A 123 0.63 -15.96 -14.38
CA ARG A 123 0.13 -17.31 -14.70
C ARG A 123 0.88 -18.40 -13.95
N ASN A 124 2.19 -18.30 -13.86
CA ASN A 124 3.04 -19.40 -13.42
C ASN A 124 3.53 -19.26 -11.97
N LYS A 125 3.44 -18.07 -11.37
CA LYS A 125 3.89 -17.85 -9.98
C LYS A 125 2.80 -17.31 -9.06
N TYR A 126 2.09 -16.25 -9.46
CA TYR A 126 1.13 -15.61 -8.55
C TYR A 126 -0.16 -16.40 -8.38
N ILE A 127 -0.88 -16.67 -9.48
CA ILE A 127 -2.18 -17.38 -9.46
C ILE A 127 -2.08 -18.80 -8.85
N PRO A 128 -1.06 -19.62 -9.15
CA PRO A 128 -0.92 -20.95 -8.55
C PRO A 128 -0.82 -20.92 -7.02
N ASN A 129 -0.30 -19.83 -6.46
CA ASN A 129 -0.18 -19.63 -5.02
C ASN A 129 -1.46 -19.07 -4.37
N LEU A 130 -2.54 -18.84 -5.13
CA LEU A 130 -3.82 -18.44 -4.57
C LEU A 130 -4.69 -19.64 -4.23
N SER A 131 -5.22 -19.65 -3.02
CA SER A 131 -6.23 -20.62 -2.57
C SER A 131 -7.48 -19.93 -2.03
N VAL A 132 -8.57 -20.69 -1.93
CA VAL A 132 -9.87 -20.14 -1.55
C VAL A 132 -10.45 -20.89 -0.36
N LEU A 133 -10.89 -20.12 0.63
CA LEU A 133 -11.74 -20.58 1.72
C LEU A 133 -13.13 -19.98 1.53
N ALA A 134 -14.18 -20.73 1.83
CA ALA A 134 -15.54 -20.22 1.90
C ALA A 134 -16.15 -20.51 3.26
N LEU A 135 -17.01 -19.61 3.72
CA LEU A 135 -17.90 -19.80 4.86
C LEU A 135 -19.32 -19.94 4.31
N PRO A 136 -19.77 -21.18 4.03
CA PRO A 136 -21.08 -21.38 3.41
C PRO A 136 -22.21 -20.91 4.32
N MET A 137 -23.21 -20.26 3.73
CA MET A 137 -24.42 -19.79 4.40
C MET A 137 -25.63 -20.49 3.79
N SER A 138 -26.30 -21.36 4.56
CA SER A 138 -27.50 -22.07 4.12
C SER A 138 -28.67 -21.13 3.83
N ASN A 139 -28.87 -20.13 4.70
CA ASN A 139 -29.84 -19.05 4.51
C ASN A 139 -29.07 -17.78 4.14
N TYR A 140 -28.54 -17.73 2.92
CA TYR A 140 -27.78 -16.57 2.47
C TYR A 140 -28.64 -15.31 2.45
N SER A 141 -28.22 -14.29 3.21
CA SER A 141 -28.65 -12.91 3.09
C SER A 141 -27.45 -12.06 2.70
N TYR A 142 -27.61 -11.16 1.73
CA TYR A 142 -26.54 -10.24 1.36
C TYR A 142 -26.12 -9.39 2.56
N GLU A 143 -27.08 -8.90 3.35
CA GLU A 143 -26.83 -8.08 4.52
C GLU A 143 -26.00 -8.80 5.59
N ASP A 144 -26.36 -10.05 5.92
CA ASP A 144 -25.61 -10.83 6.91
C ASP A 144 -24.20 -11.16 6.41
N ALA A 145 -24.08 -11.50 5.13
CA ALA A 145 -22.78 -11.79 4.53
C ALA A 145 -21.87 -10.55 4.56
N THR A 146 -22.38 -9.36 4.21
CA THR A 146 -21.58 -8.11 4.20
C THR A 146 -21.20 -7.67 5.61
N ARG A 147 -22.02 -7.97 6.63
CA ARG A 147 -21.65 -7.77 8.04
C ARG A 147 -20.44 -8.62 8.41
N ILE A 148 -20.44 -9.92 8.07
CA ILE A 148 -19.29 -10.82 8.33
C ILE A 148 -18.05 -10.34 7.58
N GLU A 149 -18.17 -10.07 6.27
CA GLU A 149 -17.09 -9.53 5.43
C GLU A 149 -16.47 -8.28 6.07
N SER A 150 -17.30 -7.32 6.48
CA SER A 150 -16.84 -6.05 7.06
C SER A 150 -16.06 -6.26 8.35
N VAL A 151 -16.49 -7.17 9.24
CA VAL A 151 -15.77 -7.47 10.48
C VAL A 151 -14.41 -8.11 10.19
N ILE A 152 -14.35 -9.07 9.27
CA ILE A 152 -13.09 -9.71 8.86
C ILE A 152 -12.12 -8.67 8.27
N GLN A 153 -12.59 -7.86 7.31
CA GLN A 153 -11.81 -6.79 6.69
C GLN A 153 -11.30 -5.81 7.75
N ASN A 154 -12.18 -5.31 8.63
CA ASN A 154 -11.81 -4.35 9.67
C ASN A 154 -10.73 -4.90 10.61
N ARG A 155 -10.81 -6.17 11.01
CA ARG A 155 -9.82 -6.79 11.90
C ARG A 155 -8.46 -6.90 11.24
N LEU A 156 -8.42 -7.46 10.02
CA LEU A 156 -7.16 -7.60 9.26
C LEU A 156 -6.53 -6.23 8.97
N ILE A 157 -7.32 -5.25 8.54
CA ILE A 157 -6.83 -3.91 8.22
C ILE A 157 -6.23 -3.21 9.44
N LYS A 158 -6.91 -3.30 10.60
CA LYS A 158 -6.41 -2.68 11.83
C LYS A 158 -5.17 -3.38 12.37
N ALA A 159 -5.17 -4.71 12.38
CA ALA A 159 -4.09 -5.50 12.97
C ALA A 159 -2.78 -5.41 12.16
N PHE A 160 -2.87 -5.50 10.83
CA PHE A 160 -1.70 -5.48 9.94
C PHE A 160 -1.40 -4.11 9.32
N ASP A 161 -2.16 -3.07 9.69
CA ASP A 161 -2.08 -1.72 9.10
C ASP A 161 -2.21 -1.73 7.56
N LEU A 162 -3.24 -2.39 7.02
CA LEU A 162 -3.47 -2.51 5.57
C LEU A 162 -4.24 -1.31 4.97
N ARG A 163 -4.32 -0.19 5.70
CA ARG A 163 -5.20 0.95 5.38
C ARG A 163 -4.96 1.54 3.99
N GLY A 164 -3.75 1.41 3.45
CA GLY A 164 -3.43 1.92 2.11
C GLY A 164 -4.05 1.15 0.94
N PHE A 165 -4.69 -0.01 1.18
CA PHE A 165 -5.30 -0.85 0.14
C PHE A 165 -6.83 -0.74 0.05
N PHE A 166 -7.47 -0.04 1.00
CA PHE A 166 -8.92 0.01 1.13
C PHE A 166 -9.42 1.46 1.23
N ASN A 167 -10.42 1.83 0.41
CA ASN A 167 -11.20 3.06 0.55
C ASN A 167 -10.41 4.39 0.63
N VAL A 168 -9.33 4.56 -0.14
CA VAL A 168 -8.73 5.88 -0.39
C VAL A 168 -9.37 6.47 -1.64
N LYS A 169 -9.81 7.74 -1.60
CA LYS A 169 -10.57 8.43 -2.67
C LYS A 169 -10.01 8.28 -4.10
N ASN A 170 -8.73 7.93 -4.25
CA ASN A 170 -8.08 7.83 -5.56
C ASN A 170 -7.50 6.43 -5.88
N ILE A 171 -7.37 5.51 -4.91
CA ILE A 171 -6.78 4.18 -5.12
C ILE A 171 -7.41 3.20 -4.12
N SER A 172 -8.49 2.52 -4.50
CA SER A 172 -9.04 1.38 -3.74
C SER A 172 -8.63 0.10 -4.44
N LEU A 173 -7.75 -0.68 -3.80
CA LEU A 173 -7.07 -1.83 -4.41
C LEU A 173 -7.74 -3.16 -4.06
N LEU A 174 -8.46 -3.25 -2.94
CA LEU A 174 -8.99 -4.51 -2.38
C LEU A 174 -10.46 -4.47 -1.94
N GLY A 175 -11.24 -3.47 -2.39
CA GLY A 175 -12.70 -3.42 -2.22
C GLY A 175 -13.18 -2.37 -1.20
N LYS A 176 -14.51 -2.23 -1.08
CA LYS A 176 -15.18 -1.29 -0.18
C LYS A 176 -15.67 -2.03 1.06
N ILE A 177 -15.43 -1.46 2.23
CA ILE A 177 -16.00 -1.93 3.49
C ILE A 177 -17.41 -1.33 3.61
N GLU A 178 -18.45 -2.17 3.56
CA GLU A 178 -19.84 -1.72 3.63
C GLU A 178 -20.23 -1.26 5.04
N HIS A 179 -19.74 -1.92 6.10
CA HIS A 179 -20.05 -1.59 7.49
C HIS A 179 -18.79 -1.22 8.29
N PRO A 180 -18.15 -0.05 8.05
CA PRO A 180 -16.86 0.32 8.66
C PRO A 180 -16.92 0.50 10.19
N LYS A 181 -18.10 0.74 10.75
CA LYS A 181 -18.31 0.90 12.21
C LYS A 181 -18.54 -0.45 12.92
N LEU A 182 -18.80 -1.53 12.18
CA LEU A 182 -19.07 -2.84 12.77
C LEU A 182 -17.77 -3.54 13.16
N THR A 183 -17.65 -3.90 14.44
CA THR A 183 -16.41 -4.45 15.01
C THR A 183 -16.53 -5.88 15.51
N LYS A 184 -17.76 -6.37 15.71
CA LYS A 184 -18.07 -7.71 16.19
C LYS A 184 -19.34 -8.26 15.54
N LEU A 185 -19.52 -9.57 15.64
CA LEU A 185 -20.72 -10.30 15.22
C LEU A 185 -21.44 -10.90 16.42
N ASP A 186 -22.71 -11.23 16.23
CA ASP A 186 -23.57 -11.77 17.29
C ASP A 186 -23.61 -13.32 17.28
N PHE A 187 -22.76 -13.97 16.47
CA PHE A 187 -22.73 -15.42 16.30
C PHE A 187 -21.31 -15.96 16.09
N ASP A 188 -21.13 -17.23 16.45
CA ASP A 188 -19.84 -17.89 16.44
C ASP A 188 -19.45 -18.43 15.06
N ILE A 189 -18.22 -18.12 14.68
CA ILE A 189 -17.59 -18.58 13.45
C ILE A 189 -16.27 -19.21 13.85
N GLU A 190 -16.03 -20.46 13.44
CA GLU A 190 -14.75 -21.13 13.67
C GLU A 190 -13.61 -20.37 12.98
N ALA A 191 -12.38 -20.50 13.49
CA ALA A 191 -11.21 -19.91 12.84
C ALA A 191 -11.07 -20.44 11.40
N PRO A 192 -10.75 -19.57 10.41
CA PRO A 192 -10.47 -20.04 9.06
C PRO A 192 -9.20 -20.90 9.06
N PRO A 193 -9.27 -22.15 8.57
CA PRO A 193 -8.11 -23.03 8.53
C PRO A 193 -7.09 -22.52 7.50
N ARG A 194 -5.84 -22.96 7.64
CA ARG A 194 -4.75 -22.71 6.68
C ARG A 194 -4.35 -21.24 6.52
N LEU A 195 -4.71 -20.37 7.46
CA LEU A 195 -4.10 -19.05 7.58
C LEU A 195 -2.86 -19.10 8.49
N ASP A 196 -2.07 -18.04 8.51
CA ASP A 196 -1.00 -17.90 9.50
C ASP A 196 -1.55 -17.76 10.94
N ALA A 197 -0.71 -18.02 11.95
CA ALA A 197 -1.13 -18.04 13.36
C ALA A 197 -1.81 -16.74 13.82
N ALA A 198 -1.30 -15.57 13.42
CA ALA A 198 -1.92 -14.30 13.78
C ALA A 198 -3.29 -14.14 13.12
N SER A 199 -3.39 -14.42 11.82
CA SER A 199 -4.67 -14.34 11.10
C SER A 199 -5.71 -15.34 11.65
N GLN A 200 -5.28 -16.56 12.04
CA GLN A 200 -6.18 -17.52 12.69
C GLN A 200 -6.71 -17.00 14.01
N LEU A 201 -5.85 -16.44 14.87
CA LEU A 201 -6.25 -15.87 16.16
C LEU A 201 -7.24 -14.71 15.97
N LEU A 202 -6.90 -13.75 15.08
CA LEU A 202 -7.74 -12.59 14.77
C LEU A 202 -9.14 -12.98 14.28
N LEU A 203 -9.26 -14.13 13.61
CA LEU A 203 -10.50 -14.57 12.98
C LEU A 203 -11.17 -15.74 13.72
N SER A 204 -10.59 -16.22 14.81
CA SER A 204 -11.12 -17.33 15.62
C SER A 204 -12.33 -16.94 16.46
N ASN A 205 -12.44 -15.65 16.80
CA ASN A 205 -13.51 -15.16 17.64
C ASN A 205 -14.02 -13.81 17.15
N LEU A 206 -14.86 -13.82 16.11
CA LEU A 206 -15.43 -12.61 15.52
C LEU A 206 -16.50 -11.92 16.40
N ASN A 207 -16.89 -12.53 17.52
CA ASN A 207 -17.90 -12.01 18.44
C ASN A 207 -17.31 -11.08 19.53
N THR A 208 -16.00 -11.16 19.80
CA THR A 208 -15.32 -10.34 20.80
C THR A 208 -14.79 -9.02 20.24
N ALA A 209 -14.27 -8.18 21.13
CA ALA A 209 -13.57 -6.97 20.73
C ALA A 209 -12.36 -7.31 19.82
N PRO A 210 -12.02 -6.45 18.85
CA PRO A 210 -10.99 -6.70 17.83
C PRO A 210 -9.55 -6.70 18.37
N PHE A 211 -9.34 -6.54 19.68
CA PHE A 211 -8.03 -6.38 20.28
C PHE A 211 -7.62 -7.69 20.98
N ASP A 212 -6.67 -8.38 20.37
CA ASP A 212 -5.98 -9.54 20.93
C ASP A 212 -4.49 -9.22 21.02
N GLN A 213 -3.98 -9.05 22.24
CA GLN A 213 -2.57 -8.70 22.49
C GLN A 213 -1.63 -9.81 22.01
N VAL A 214 -2.04 -11.08 22.15
CA VAL A 214 -1.25 -12.23 21.70
C VAL A 214 -1.13 -12.22 20.18
N ALA A 215 -2.23 -11.95 19.48
CA ALA A 215 -2.19 -11.79 18.03
C ALA A 215 -1.26 -10.64 17.61
N GLN A 216 -1.26 -9.52 18.32
CA GLN A 216 -0.35 -8.39 18.03
C GLN A 216 1.12 -8.77 18.19
N GLU A 217 1.49 -9.46 19.27
CA GLU A 217 2.86 -9.94 19.48
C GLU A 217 3.33 -10.84 18.34
N ILE A 218 2.48 -11.75 17.87
CA ILE A 218 2.79 -12.62 16.73
C ILE A 218 2.95 -11.79 15.44
N ILE A 219 2.08 -10.81 15.20
CA ILE A 219 2.18 -9.93 14.01
C ILE A 219 3.51 -9.17 14.01
N PHE A 220 3.90 -8.61 15.16
CA PHE A 220 5.17 -7.90 15.28
C PHE A 220 6.37 -8.81 15.01
N SER A 221 6.32 -10.05 15.49
CA SER A 221 7.34 -11.06 15.18
C SER A 221 7.38 -11.41 13.69
N GLN A 222 6.21 -11.60 13.06
CA GLN A 222 6.12 -11.95 11.63
C GLN A 222 6.64 -10.85 10.70
N LEU A 223 6.49 -9.57 11.08
CA LEU A 223 6.88 -8.40 10.30
C LEU A 223 8.15 -7.70 10.84
N GLU A 224 8.89 -8.35 11.74
CA GLU A 224 9.95 -7.72 12.53
C GLU A 224 11.04 -7.09 11.63
N ASN A 225 11.42 -7.81 10.57
CA ASN A 225 12.48 -7.36 9.66
C ASN A 225 12.07 -6.10 8.90
N GLU A 226 10.84 -6.07 8.36
CA GLU A 226 10.30 -4.93 7.64
C GLU A 226 10.17 -3.71 8.56
N ILE A 227 9.75 -3.93 9.81
CA ILE A 227 9.66 -2.87 10.81
C ILE A 227 11.04 -2.30 11.12
N LYS A 228 12.04 -3.16 11.37
CA LYS A 228 13.43 -2.73 11.64
C LYS A 228 14.03 -1.94 10.48
N GLU A 229 13.82 -2.38 9.25
CA GLU A 229 14.33 -1.68 8.05
C GLU A 229 13.70 -0.28 7.90
N ARG A 230 12.39 -0.18 8.11
CA ARG A 230 11.66 1.10 8.07
C ARG A 230 12.12 2.06 9.16
N GLU A 231 12.35 1.54 10.37
CA GLU A 231 12.86 2.34 11.49
C GLU A 231 14.30 2.81 11.27
N LEU A 232 15.17 1.95 10.73
CA LEU A 232 16.53 2.33 10.34
C LEU A 232 16.52 3.44 9.28
N THR A 233 15.72 3.28 8.23
CA THR A 233 15.58 4.28 7.17
C THR A 233 15.09 5.63 7.72
N ARG A 234 14.14 5.59 8.66
CA ARG A 234 13.64 6.78 9.35
C ARG A 234 14.71 7.44 10.20
N LYS A 235 15.48 6.65 10.97
CA LYS A 235 16.58 7.14 11.80
C LYS A 235 17.65 7.81 10.95
N LEU A 236 18.10 7.16 9.87
CA LEU A 236 19.05 7.73 8.91
C LEU A 236 18.54 9.05 8.30
N ALA A 237 17.25 9.13 7.96
CA ALA A 237 16.66 10.37 7.46
C ALA A 237 16.59 11.48 8.52
N GLN A 238 16.36 11.13 9.79
CA GLN A 238 16.39 12.08 10.91
C GLN A 238 17.81 12.56 11.19
N ASP A 239 18.80 11.68 11.17
CA ASP A 239 20.21 12.02 11.40
C ASP A 239 20.74 12.92 10.27
N LYS A 240 20.41 12.62 9.00
CA LYS A 240 20.70 13.52 7.88
C LYS A 240 20.06 14.90 8.05
N ARG A 241 18.88 15.00 8.67
CA ARG A 241 18.24 16.30 8.95
C ARG A 241 18.93 17.03 10.10
N LYS A 242 19.25 16.35 11.19
CA LYS A 242 19.99 16.91 12.32
C LYS A 242 21.35 17.45 11.87
N ASN A 243 22.10 16.65 11.10
CA ASN A 243 23.40 17.05 10.54
C ASN A 243 23.29 18.27 9.62
N ARG A 244 22.21 18.39 8.83
CA ARG A 244 21.96 19.59 8.01
C ARG A 244 21.60 20.80 8.87
N SER A 245 20.81 20.60 9.92
CA SER A 245 20.41 21.68 10.84
C SER A 245 21.59 22.22 11.65
N SER A 246 22.54 21.36 12.03
CA SER A 246 23.78 21.80 12.71
C SER A 246 24.75 22.48 11.75
N LYS A 247 24.87 21.99 10.50
CA LYS A 247 25.75 22.56 9.49
C LYS A 247 25.27 23.91 8.95
N TYR A 248 23.95 24.11 8.84
CA TYR A 248 23.35 25.25 8.15
C TYR A 248 22.33 25.96 9.04
N LYS A 249 22.67 27.16 9.51
CA LYS A 249 21.80 27.96 10.40
C LYS A 249 20.45 28.28 9.77
N LYS A 250 20.43 28.54 8.45
CA LYS A 250 19.22 28.83 7.68
C LYS A 250 18.63 27.57 7.02
N TYR A 251 18.88 26.38 7.58
CA TYR A 251 18.22 25.15 7.12
C TYR A 251 16.71 25.20 7.41
N ARG A 252 15.89 25.08 6.35
CA ARG A 252 14.42 25.12 6.39
C ARG A 252 13.80 26.43 6.92
N THR A 253 14.59 27.46 7.16
CA THR A 253 14.04 28.80 7.37
C THR A 253 13.41 29.29 6.06
N PRO A 254 12.27 30.00 6.08
CA PRO A 254 11.72 30.64 4.89
C PRO A 254 12.74 31.57 4.23
N TRP A 255 12.64 31.77 2.91
CA TRP A 255 13.46 32.76 2.21
C TRP A 255 12.84 34.14 2.41
N THR A 256 13.62 35.08 2.95
CA THR A 256 13.22 36.50 3.03
C THR A 256 13.49 37.20 1.70
N ILE A 257 12.91 38.40 1.51
CA ILE A 257 13.22 39.24 0.34
C ILE A 257 14.72 39.54 0.28
N GLU A 258 15.34 39.82 1.43
CA GLU A 258 16.78 40.03 1.54
C GLU A 258 17.60 38.79 1.12
N ASP A 259 17.19 37.59 1.55
CA ASP A 259 17.86 36.34 1.13
C ASP A 259 17.76 36.15 -0.40
N LEU A 260 16.62 36.53 -0.99
CA LEU A 260 16.39 36.41 -2.44
C LEU A 260 17.22 37.42 -3.24
N GLU A 261 17.38 38.65 -2.75
CA GLU A 261 18.24 39.63 -3.42
C GLU A 261 19.71 39.26 -3.29
N LYS A 262 20.16 38.81 -2.11
CA LYS A 262 21.51 38.26 -1.92
C LYS A 262 21.78 37.10 -2.87
N LEU A 263 20.82 36.20 -3.02
CA LEU A 263 20.92 35.09 -3.96
C LEU A 263 21.02 35.58 -5.42
N ARG A 264 20.22 36.59 -5.82
CA ARG A 264 20.28 37.17 -7.17
C ARG A 264 21.66 37.75 -7.46
N VAL A 265 22.15 38.60 -6.56
CA VAL A 265 23.47 39.23 -6.66
C VAL A 265 24.58 38.18 -6.77
N MET A 266 24.57 37.14 -5.92
CA MET A 266 25.55 36.05 -5.99
C MET A 266 25.53 35.28 -7.32
N VAL A 267 24.34 35.12 -7.93
CA VAL A 267 24.18 34.41 -9.22
C VAL A 267 24.61 35.27 -10.40
N VAL A 268 24.25 36.56 -10.40
CA VAL A 268 24.37 37.43 -11.57
C VAL A 268 25.67 38.22 -11.56
N ASP A 269 26.02 38.81 -10.41
CA ASP A 269 27.13 39.76 -10.32
C ASP A 269 28.44 39.03 -9.98
N PHE A 270 28.35 37.90 -9.26
CA PHE A 270 29.49 37.10 -8.83
C PHE A 270 29.59 35.73 -9.50
N GLU A 271 28.59 35.34 -10.29
CA GLU A 271 28.53 34.05 -11.01
C GLU A 271 28.84 32.81 -10.15
N LEU A 272 28.52 32.87 -8.85
CA LEU A 272 28.85 31.80 -7.91
C LEU A 272 28.07 30.52 -8.23
N SER A 273 28.66 29.37 -7.90
CA SER A 273 27.94 28.10 -7.88
C SER A 273 27.09 27.96 -6.61
N PRO A 274 26.04 27.12 -6.62
CA PRO A 274 25.26 26.83 -5.41
C PRO A 274 26.08 26.28 -4.24
N LEU A 275 27.24 25.66 -4.51
CA LEU A 275 28.15 25.15 -3.49
C LEU A 275 28.89 26.30 -2.78
N GLU A 276 29.38 27.27 -3.53
CA GLU A 276 30.06 28.46 -2.98
C GLU A 276 29.06 29.33 -2.21
N MET A 277 27.88 29.59 -2.78
CA MET A 277 26.79 30.32 -2.11
C MET A 277 26.35 29.67 -0.79
N SER A 278 26.56 28.36 -0.64
CA SER A 278 26.15 27.60 0.54
C SER A 278 26.76 28.15 1.83
N GLN A 279 27.99 28.66 1.76
CA GLN A 279 28.72 29.23 2.89
C GLN A 279 28.18 30.62 3.28
N TYR A 280 27.78 31.43 2.30
CA TYR A 280 27.29 32.79 2.53
C TYR A 280 25.82 32.84 2.96
N LEU A 281 25.00 31.94 2.41
CA LEU A 281 23.57 31.91 2.69
C LEU A 281 23.22 30.98 3.86
N ASP A 282 24.19 30.30 4.46
CA ASP A 282 23.99 29.29 5.51
C ASP A 282 22.89 28.27 5.13
N ARG A 283 22.85 27.88 3.85
CA ARG A 283 21.83 26.99 3.28
C ARG A 283 22.51 25.89 2.47
N PRO A 284 21.95 24.66 2.43
CA PRO A 284 22.48 23.61 1.56
C PRO A 284 22.45 24.00 0.08
N ALA A 285 23.52 23.69 -0.66
CA ALA A 285 23.63 23.94 -2.11
C ALA A 285 22.40 23.46 -2.92
N GLY A 286 21.88 22.26 -2.61
CA GLY A 286 20.68 21.74 -3.28
C GLY A 286 19.40 22.53 -2.99
N THR A 287 19.32 23.25 -1.87
CA THR A 287 18.20 24.18 -1.59
C THR A 287 18.35 25.46 -2.40
N ILE A 288 19.59 25.94 -2.55
CA ILE A 288 19.94 27.14 -3.32
C ILE A 288 19.64 26.90 -4.81
N SER A 289 20.16 25.82 -5.38
CA SER A 289 19.90 25.42 -6.77
C SER A 289 18.40 25.35 -7.07
N LYS A 290 17.61 24.67 -6.24
CA LYS A 290 16.15 24.62 -6.42
C LYS A 290 15.49 25.99 -6.36
N ARG A 291 15.98 26.90 -5.52
CA ARG A 291 15.39 28.24 -5.41
C ARG A 291 15.70 29.06 -6.67
N ILE A 292 16.91 28.96 -7.21
CA ILE A 292 17.30 29.56 -8.50
C ILE A 292 16.35 29.06 -9.59
N ASP A 293 16.19 27.73 -9.73
CA ASP A 293 15.32 27.13 -10.75
C ASP A 293 13.86 27.61 -10.65
N ILE A 294 13.34 27.71 -9.42
CA ILE A 294 11.97 28.19 -9.19
C ILE A 294 11.82 29.65 -9.61
N ASN A 295 12.76 30.52 -9.20
CA ASN A 295 12.70 31.94 -9.54
C ASN A 295 12.86 32.16 -11.05
N ASP A 296 13.79 31.44 -11.69
CA ASP A 296 13.97 31.48 -13.14
C ASP A 296 12.70 31.06 -13.87
N ARG A 297 12.08 29.96 -13.44
CA ARG A 297 10.86 29.46 -14.09
C ARG A 297 9.68 30.41 -13.90
N LEU A 298 9.46 30.92 -12.70
CA LEU A 298 8.30 31.77 -12.38
C LEU A 298 8.39 33.17 -13.00
N SER A 299 9.59 33.72 -13.09
CA SER A 299 9.81 35.04 -13.69
C SER A 299 10.21 34.97 -15.16
N ASN A 300 10.25 33.79 -15.78
CA ASN A 300 10.84 33.58 -17.10
C ASN A 300 12.24 34.22 -17.23
N LYS A 301 13.10 33.93 -16.23
CA LYS A 301 14.47 34.47 -16.04
C LYS A 301 14.56 35.98 -15.80
N MET A 302 13.43 36.70 -15.67
CA MET A 302 13.44 38.15 -15.47
C MET A 302 13.92 38.57 -14.08
N TRP A 303 13.78 37.72 -13.06
CA TRP A 303 14.26 38.02 -11.70
C TRP A 303 15.76 38.30 -11.63
N ARG A 304 16.54 37.84 -12.63
CA ARG A 304 17.98 38.10 -12.72
C ARG A 304 18.30 39.56 -13.07
N LYS A 305 17.34 40.29 -13.68
CA LYS A 305 17.57 41.64 -14.22
C LYS A 305 17.32 42.77 -13.21
N SER A 306 16.56 42.55 -12.14
CA SER A 306 16.30 43.47 -11.01
C SER A 306 15.03 43.04 -10.25
N LEU A 307 14.92 43.35 -8.95
CA LEU A 307 13.69 43.15 -8.14
C LEU A 307 12.60 44.21 -8.37
N ASN A 308 12.80 45.24 -9.21
CA ASN A 308 11.82 46.32 -9.45
C ASN A 308 10.53 45.87 -10.20
N LEU A 309 10.25 44.57 -10.28
CA LEU A 309 9.13 43.99 -11.04
C LEU A 309 8.31 42.94 -10.24
N LEU A 310 8.42 42.91 -8.91
CA LEU A 310 7.53 42.16 -8.02
C LEU A 310 6.85 43.09 -7.02
#